data_AF-A0A3E4XIZ3-F1
#
_entry.id   AF-A0A3E4XIZ3-F1
#
_cell.length_a   1.000
_cell.length_b   1.000
_cell.length_c   1.000
_cell.angle_alpha   90.00
_cell.angle_beta   90.00
_cell.angle_gamma   90.00
#
_symmetry.space_group_name_H-M   'P 1'
#
loop_
_entity.id
_entity.type
_entity.pdbx_description
1 polymer ?
#
loop_
_entity_poly.entity_id
_entity_poly.type
_entity_poly.pdbx_seq_one_letter_code
_entity_poly.pdbx_strand_id
1 'polypeptide(L)'
;MAVLAVLKKGRANATTGGEIATITGYNPRLISSAISNLVIRYGVPIIGARVGSRNGYYIAKTREELLEGLVSLKNQVKNEQKRLDVLMSIEDVTNYKKILERRQYASTE
;
A
#
# COMPACT_ATOMS: atom_id res chain seq x y z
N MET A 1 12.88 -6.35 -15.15
CA MET A 1 13.32 -4.99 -15.54
C MET A 1 12.22 -4.16 -16.22
N ALA A 2 11.21 -4.76 -16.87
CA ALA A 2 10.16 -4.02 -17.57
C ALA A 2 9.41 -2.98 -16.71
N VAL A 3 9.04 -3.31 -15.47
CA VAL A 3 8.32 -2.37 -14.58
C VAL A 3 9.14 -1.12 -14.26
N LEU A 4 10.44 -1.26 -13.99
CA LEU A 4 11.30 -0.12 -13.68
C LEU A 4 11.42 0.85 -14.86
N ALA A 5 11.47 0.33 -16.09
CA ALA A 5 11.60 1.14 -17.30
C ALA A 5 10.37 2.02 -17.58
N VAL A 6 9.20 1.65 -17.05
CA VAL A 6 7.94 2.39 -17.24
C VAL A 6 7.73 3.45 -16.17
N LEU A 7 8.35 3.30 -15.00
CA LEU A 7 8.22 4.26 -13.91
C LEU A 7 8.96 5.56 -14.21
N LYS A 8 8.25 6.67 -14.08
CA LYS A 8 8.81 8.01 -14.27
C LYS A 8 9.27 8.60 -12.93
N LYS A 9 10.19 9.57 -13.02
CA LYS A 9 10.71 10.30 -11.85
C LYS A 9 9.79 11.45 -11.45
N GLY A 10 9.67 11.68 -10.15
CA GLY A 10 8.91 12.78 -9.56
C GLY A 10 7.42 12.47 -9.39
N ARG A 11 6.82 13.00 -8.32
CA ARG A 11 5.42 12.77 -7.95
C ARG A 11 4.44 13.19 -9.04
N ALA A 12 4.78 14.25 -9.78
CA ALA A 12 3.98 14.72 -10.90
C ALA A 12 3.82 13.67 -12.01
N ASN A 13 4.74 12.70 -12.12
CA ASN A 13 4.72 11.69 -13.18
C ASN A 13 4.30 10.30 -12.69
N ALA A 14 3.57 10.22 -11.57
CA ALA A 14 3.08 8.96 -11.04
C ALA A 14 2.30 8.17 -12.08
N THR A 15 2.70 6.91 -12.28
CA THR A 15 2.11 5.97 -13.23
C THR A 15 1.23 4.98 -12.47
N THR A 16 -0.04 4.90 -12.84
CA THR A 16 -1.00 4.03 -12.15
C THR A 16 -0.67 2.55 -12.35
N GLY A 17 -1.12 1.69 -11.45
CA GLY A 17 -0.96 0.24 -11.62
C GLY A 17 -1.61 -0.29 -12.90
N GLY A 18 -2.73 0.32 -13.32
CA GLY A 18 -3.42 0.00 -14.58
C GLY A 18 -2.58 0.35 -15.80
N GLU A 19 -2.01 1.55 -15.84
CA GLU A 19 -1.10 1.97 -16.92
C GLU A 19 0.13 1.04 -17.01
N ILE A 20 0.73 0.69 -15.86
CA ILE A 20 1.85 -0.26 -15.84
C ILE A 20 1.41 -1.62 -16.40
N ALA A 21 0.22 -2.09 -16.05
CA ALA A 21 -0.33 -3.35 -16.57
C ALA A 21 -0.53 -3.29 -18.09
N THR A 22 -1.10 -2.21 -18.60
CA THR A 22 -1.30 -2.01 -20.04
C THR A 22 0.04 -1.96 -20.79
N ILE A 23 1.05 -1.28 -20.27
CA ILE A 23 2.35 -1.12 -20.95
C ILE A 23 3.18 -2.40 -20.88
N THR A 24 3.15 -3.12 -19.76
CA THR A 24 4.01 -4.31 -19.53
C THR A 24 3.33 -5.63 -19.86
N GLY A 25 2.01 -5.66 -20.00
CA GLY A 25 1.20 -6.89 -20.07
C GLY A 25 1.15 -7.68 -18.76
N TYR A 26 1.71 -7.16 -17.67
CA TYR A 26 1.76 -7.87 -16.39
C TYR A 26 0.45 -7.72 -15.62
N ASN A 27 0.08 -8.80 -14.93
CA ASN A 27 -1.02 -8.73 -13.98
C ASN A 27 -0.64 -7.90 -12.73
N PRO A 28 -1.62 -7.38 -11.97
CA PRO A 28 -1.37 -6.55 -10.79
C PRO A 28 -0.48 -7.20 -9.71
N ARG A 29 -0.57 -8.52 -9.54
CA ARG A 29 0.23 -9.25 -8.55
C ARG A 29 1.71 -9.26 -8.92
N LEU A 30 2.03 -9.47 -10.20
CA LEU A 30 3.39 -9.40 -10.72
C LEU A 30 3.96 -7.98 -10.62
N ILE A 31 3.15 -6.96 -10.92
CA ILE A 31 3.56 -5.55 -10.79
C ILE A 31 3.91 -5.23 -9.33
N SER A 32 3.03 -5.58 -8.38
CA SER A 32 3.28 -5.36 -6.96
C SER A 32 4.53 -6.08 -6.47
N SER A 33 4.71 -7.34 -6.88
CA SER A 33 5.90 -8.13 -6.54
C SER A 33 7.18 -7.52 -7.12
N ALA A 34 7.14 -7.08 -8.38
CA ALA A 34 8.26 -6.42 -9.04
C ALA A 34 8.65 -5.10 -8.35
N ILE A 35 7.67 -4.26 -8.01
CA ILE A 35 7.89 -3.01 -7.27
C ILE A 35 8.52 -3.29 -5.90
N SER A 36 7.95 -4.24 -5.14
CA SER A 36 8.48 -4.64 -3.83
C SER A 36 9.93 -5.12 -3.96
N ASN A 37 10.22 -5.94 -4.96
CA ASN A 37 11.56 -6.44 -5.20
C ASN A 37 12.55 -5.32 -5.57
N LEU A 38 12.13 -4.37 -6.41
CA LEU A 38 12.92 -3.18 -6.79
C LEU A 38 13.26 -2.32 -5.57
N VAL A 39 12.33 -2.14 -4.64
CA VAL A 39 12.57 -1.38 -3.40
C VAL A 39 13.48 -2.17 -2.45
N ILE A 40 13.12 -3.41 -2.12
CA ILE A 40 13.76 -4.17 -1.04
C ILE A 40 15.14 -4.70 -1.44
N ARG A 41 15.27 -5.28 -2.64
CA ARG A 41 16.54 -5.90 -3.07
C ARG A 41 17.49 -4.94 -3.76
N TYR A 42 16.94 -3.96 -4.47
CA TYR A 42 17.74 -3.07 -5.32
C TYR A 42 17.78 -1.62 -4.81
N GLY A 43 17.06 -1.29 -3.72
CA GLY A 43 17.09 0.04 -3.12
C GLY A 43 16.51 1.15 -4.00
N VAL A 44 15.68 0.81 -5.00
CA VAL A 44 15.09 1.81 -5.89
C VAL A 44 14.05 2.62 -5.10
N PRO A 45 14.14 3.97 -5.06
CA PRO A 45 13.27 4.81 -4.23
C PRO A 45 11.89 5.00 -4.90
N ILE A 46 11.10 3.93 -4.96
CA ILE A 46 9.75 3.94 -5.53
C ILE A 46 8.74 4.31 -4.44
N ILE A 47 7.94 5.34 -4.70
CA ILE A 47 6.86 5.77 -3.81
C ILE A 47 5.51 5.51 -4.46
N GLY A 48 4.58 4.95 -3.67
CA GLY A 48 3.16 4.87 -4.03
C GLY A 48 2.43 6.12 -3.55
N ALA A 49 1.98 6.97 -4.47
CA ALA A 49 1.06 8.06 -4.17
C ALA A 49 -0.37 7.54 -4.12
N ARG A 50 -1.06 7.79 -3.00
CA ARG A 50 -2.48 7.48 -2.78
C ARG A 50 -3.33 8.72 -2.47
N VAL A 51 -2.77 9.92 -2.60
CA VAL A 51 -3.39 11.17 -2.14
C VAL A 51 -3.66 12.10 -3.32
N GLY A 52 -4.95 12.38 -3.57
CA GLY A 52 -5.42 13.32 -4.59
C GLY A 52 -5.77 12.66 -5.94
N SER A 53 -5.57 13.40 -7.04
CA SER A 53 -5.96 13.03 -8.41
C SER A 53 -4.98 12.08 -9.13
N ARG A 54 -3.83 11.73 -8.52
CA ARG A 54 -2.84 10.81 -9.10
C ARG A 54 -2.54 9.65 -8.15
N ASN A 55 -3.17 8.52 -8.42
CA ASN A 55 -2.98 7.26 -7.70
C ASN A 55 -2.02 6.35 -8.47
N GLY A 56 -0.76 6.28 -8.06
CA GLY A 56 0.23 5.52 -8.81
C GLY A 56 1.63 5.47 -8.18
N TYR A 57 2.55 4.90 -8.93
CA TYR A 57 3.95 4.70 -8.53
C TYR A 57 4.86 5.64 -9.30
N TYR A 58 5.87 6.17 -8.63
CA TYR A 58 6.92 6.98 -9.23
C TYR A 58 8.24 6.74 -8.52
N ILE A 59 9.35 7.08 -9.18
CA ILE A 59 10.67 7.12 -8.57
C ILE A 59 10.87 8.51 -7.98
N ALA A 60 11.17 8.61 -6.68
CA ALA A 60 11.40 9.90 -6.04
C ALA A 60 12.59 10.63 -6.72
N LYS A 61 12.37 11.90 -7.10
CA LYS A 61 13.40 12.75 -7.69
C LYS A 61 14.22 13.48 -6.62
N THR A 62 13.61 13.76 -5.46
CA THR A 62 14.25 14.47 -4.35
C THR A 62 14.09 13.73 -3.03
N ARG A 63 14.89 14.15 -2.03
CA ARG A 63 14.82 13.56 -0.68
C ARG A 63 13.49 13.89 0.00
N GLU A 64 12.94 15.07 -0.28
CA GLU A 64 11.68 15.57 0.22
C GLU A 64 10.52 14.71 -0.30
N GLU A 65 10.46 14.45 -1.61
CA GLU A 65 9.45 13.55 -2.19
C GLU A 65 9.51 12.15 -1.56
N LEU A 66 10.72 11.65 -1.31
CA LEU A 66 10.91 10.38 -0.61
C LEU A 66 10.37 10.46 0.83
N LEU A 67 10.73 11.50 1.60
CA LEU A 67 10.27 11.69 2.98
C LEU A 67 8.74 11.81 3.08
N GLU A 68 8.12 12.59 2.20
CA GLU A 68 6.67 12.73 2.11
C GLU A 68 6.01 11.37 1.81
N GLY A 69 6.55 10.64 0.84
CA GLY A 69 6.09 9.30 0.48
C GLY A 69 6.14 8.31 1.63
N LEU A 70 7.18 8.40 2.47
CA LEU A 70 7.36 7.52 3.61
C LEU A 70 6.33 7.75 4.73
N VAL A 71 5.69 8.91 4.80
CA VAL A 71 4.65 9.17 5.83
C VAL A 71 3.49 8.19 5.68
N SER A 72 3.02 7.95 4.46
CA SER A 72 1.96 6.99 4.19
C SER A 72 2.38 5.57 4.58
N LEU A 73 3.63 5.20 4.27
CA LEU A 73 4.18 3.88 4.62
C LEU A 73 4.30 3.70 6.14
N LYS A 74 4.78 4.71 6.88
CA LYS A 74 4.83 4.69 8.35
C LYS A 74 3.45 4.51 8.96
N ASN A 75 2.45 5.21 8.43
CA ASN A 75 1.06 5.07 8.87
C ASN A 75 0.53 3.66 8.58
N GLN A 76 0.85 3.09 7.42
CA GLN A 76 0.48 1.72 7.08
C GLN A 76 1.12 0.71 8.05
N VAL A 77 2.41 0.85 8.35
CA VAL A 77 3.11 0.00 9.34
C VAL A 77 2.47 0.12 10.71
N LYS A 78 2.16 1.34 11.18
CA LYS A 78 1.51 1.55 12.48
C LYS A 78 0.12 0.91 12.55
N ASN A 79 -0.66 0.99 11.47
CA ASN A 79 -1.98 0.37 11.42
C ASN A 79 -1.90 -1.16 11.37
N GLU A 80 -0.95 -1.71 10.62
CA GLU A 80 -0.74 -3.16 10.58
C GLU A 80 -0.21 -3.69 11.92
N GLN A 81 0.63 -2.92 12.63
CA GLN A 81 1.06 -3.27 13.98
C GLN A 81 -0.13 -3.32 14.95
N LYS A 82 -0.99 -2.29 14.96
CA LYS A 82 -2.22 -2.31 15.78
C LYS A 82 -3.10 -3.52 15.46
N ARG A 83 -3.22 -3.86 14.17
CA ARG A 83 -3.97 -5.02 13.73
C ARG A 83 -3.34 -6.31 14.26
N LEU A 84 -2.02 -6.44 14.16
CA LEU A 84 -1.28 -7.58 14.70
C LEU A 84 -1.49 -7.70 16.21
N ASP A 85 -1.34 -6.62 16.96
CA ASP A 85 -1.51 -6.59 18.41
C ASP A 85 -2.93 -7.07 18.81
N VAL A 86 -3.96 -6.56 18.14
CA VAL A 86 -5.34 -6.99 18.35
C VAL A 86 -5.50 -8.48 18.04
N LEU A 87 -4.99 -8.96 16.91
CA LEU A 87 -5.10 -10.37 16.53
C LEU A 87 -4.36 -11.30 17.50
N MET A 88 -3.21 -10.88 18.02
CA MET A 88 -2.44 -11.62 19.01
C MET A 88 -3.11 -11.65 20.38
N SER A 89 -3.90 -10.62 20.74
CA SER A 89 -4.66 -10.59 21.98
C SER A 89 -5.93 -11.45 21.97
N ILE A 90 -6.30 -12.04 20.82
CA ILE A 90 -7.47 -12.92 20.72
C ILE A 90 -7.12 -14.28 21.33
N GLU A 91 -7.65 -14.55 22.51
CA GLU A 91 -7.57 -15.87 23.15
C GLU A 91 -8.61 -16.84 22.58
N ASP A 92 -9.84 -16.35 22.32
CA ASP A 92 -10.94 -17.13 21.74
C ASP A 92 -11.40 -16.52 20.41
N VAL A 93 -11.07 -17.23 19.33
CA VAL A 93 -11.41 -16.84 17.94
C VAL A 93 -12.90 -16.86 17.63
N THR A 94 -13.76 -17.38 18.51
CA THR A 94 -15.22 -17.41 18.33
C THR A 94 -15.94 -16.24 19.00
N ASN A 95 -15.26 -15.51 19.89
CA ASN A 95 -15.84 -14.45 20.71
C ASN A 95 -16.43 -13.29 19.86
N TYR A 96 -15.94 -13.11 18.63
CA TYR A 96 -16.48 -12.11 17.70
C TYR A 96 -17.98 -12.31 17.40
N LYS A 97 -18.50 -13.55 17.45
CA LYS A 97 -19.93 -13.83 17.21
C LYS A 97 -20.82 -13.13 18.24
N LYS A 98 -20.42 -13.18 19.52
CA LYS A 98 -21.11 -12.51 20.64
C LYS A 98 -21.06 -10.98 20.49
N ILE A 99 -19.96 -10.45 19.96
CA ILE A 99 -19.81 -9.00 19.68
C ILE A 99 -20.75 -8.56 18.55
N LEU A 100 -20.86 -9.37 17.49
CA LEU A 100 -21.74 -9.09 16.36
C LEU A 100 -23.22 -9.12 16.78
N GLU A 101 -23.63 -10.13 17.53
CA GLU A 101 -25.00 -10.25 18.07
C GLU A 101 -25.36 -9.02 18.92
N ARG A 102 -24.50 -8.61 19.87
CA ARG A 102 -24.75 -7.41 20.72
C ARG A 102 -24.85 -6.10 19.95
N ARG A 103 -24.08 -5.92 18.87
CA ARG A 103 -24.14 -4.69 18.06
C ARG A 103 -25.38 -4.61 17.17
N GLN A 104 -25.94 -5.76 16.81
CA GLN A 104 -27.18 -5.83 16.03
C GLN A 104 -28.39 -5.33 16.84
N TYR A 105 -28.41 -5.58 18.16
CA TYR A 105 -29.43 -5.05 19.08
C TYR A 105 -29.25 -3.56 19.45
N ALA A 106 -28.04 -3.01 19.32
CA ALA A 106 -27.77 -1.60 19.63
C ALA A 106 -28.06 -0.63 18.46
N SER A 107 -28.40 -1.14 17.28
CA SER A 107 -28.73 -0.34 16.08
C SER A 107 -30.24 -0.28 15.81
N THR A 108 -31.06 -0.74 16.76
CA THR A 108 -32.53 -0.83 16.65
C THR A 108 -33.28 0.18 17.54
N GLU A 109 -32.59 1.16 18.12
CA GLU A 109 -33.18 2.31 18.83
C GLU A 109 -32.82 3.63 18.16
#